data_AF-A0A0A9X8B6-F1
#
_entry.id   AF-A0A0A9X8B6-F1
#
_cell.length_a   1.000
_cell.length_b   1.000
_cell.length_c   1.000
_cell.angle_alpha   90.00
_cell.angle_beta   90.00
_cell.angle_gamma   90.00
#
_symmetry.space_group_name_H-M   'P 1'
#
loop_
_entity.id
_entity.type
_entity.pdbx_description
1 polymer ?
#
loop_
_entity_poly.entity_id
_entity_poly.type
_entity_poly.pdbx_seq_one_letter_code
_entity_poly.pdbx_strand_id
1 'polypeptide(L)'
;GFVLGAVERGTDIRQFCLGFGVLATSLMVRFFICFISLPYLYGRKTQWAEVALVVIGPFRGACTLLLALRFSMEDTDEGYIVLVVVFVVVMCSLFLNVVCLDWFLKRLNIFSLSKPQISNMTTAVEQINKCRGNMIFAEKLDRIVADANWSVVAAVTSFSHPYKDRIKSSQFGEALKEDVKTVECPRCGAWSIAPPTRKELDEITKETKLRVMKAQQVSYLKQREAGTLTENG
;
A
#
# COMPACT_ATOMS: atom_id res chain seq x y z
N GLY A 1 -22.26 -19.50 33.38
CA GLY A 1 -21.17 -19.28 34.35
C GLY A 1 -20.88 -17.80 34.51
N PHE A 2 -20.17 -17.19 33.56
CA PHE A 2 -19.64 -15.82 33.67
C PHE A 2 -20.70 -14.72 33.84
N VAL A 3 -21.81 -14.82 33.10
CA VAL A 3 -22.90 -13.83 33.13
C VAL A 3 -23.67 -13.89 34.46
N LEU A 4 -23.82 -15.07 35.06
CA LEU A 4 -24.50 -15.20 36.38
C LEU A 4 -23.63 -14.69 37.52
N GLY A 5 -22.32 -14.98 37.52
CA GLY A 5 -21.39 -14.46 38.54
C GLY A 5 -21.18 -12.94 38.46
N ALA A 6 -21.36 -12.33 37.28
CA ALA A 6 -21.30 -10.88 37.10
C ALA A 6 -22.53 -10.14 37.64
N VAL A 7 -23.69 -10.80 37.63
CA VAL A 7 -24.92 -10.25 38.20
C VAL A 7 -24.93 -10.39 39.73
N GLU A 8 -24.35 -11.47 40.28
CA GLU A 8 -24.29 -11.67 41.74
C GLU A 8 -23.28 -10.77 42.47
N ARG A 9 -22.19 -10.34 41.81
CA ARG A 9 -21.13 -9.50 42.42
C ARG A 9 -21.19 -8.01 42.09
N GLY A 10 -22.21 -7.57 41.35
CA GLY A 10 -22.40 -6.15 41.02
C GLY A 10 -21.29 -5.59 40.12
N THR A 11 -21.44 -5.76 38.81
CA THR A 11 -20.61 -5.03 37.84
C THR A 11 -20.90 -3.53 37.90
N ASP A 12 -19.98 -2.77 38.50
CA ASP A 12 -20.04 -1.32 38.55
C ASP A 12 -19.63 -0.68 37.22
N ILE A 13 -20.33 0.37 36.80
CA ILE A 13 -20.00 1.23 35.64
C ILE A 13 -18.54 1.73 35.69
N ARG A 14 -17.99 1.88 36.91
CA ARG A 14 -16.59 2.28 37.14
C ARG A 14 -15.59 1.31 36.51
N GLN A 15 -15.86 0.01 36.52
CA GLN A 15 -14.99 -1.02 35.95
C GLN A 15 -14.96 -0.93 34.41
N PHE A 16 -16.10 -0.63 33.78
CA PHE A 16 -16.16 -0.37 32.35
C PHE A 16 -15.36 0.88 31.98
N CYS A 17 -15.53 1.98 32.73
CA CYS A 17 -14.76 3.21 32.51
C CYS A 17 -13.25 2.99 32.66
N LEU A 18 -12.82 2.20 33.65
CA LEU A 18 -11.42 1.80 33.83
C LEU A 18 -10.91 1.00 32.63
N GLY A 19 -11.69 0.05 32.11
CA GLY A 19 -11.36 -0.71 30.90
C GLY A 19 -11.16 0.19 29.67
N PHE A 20 -12.06 1.16 29.45
CA PHE A 20 -11.89 2.14 28.37
C PHE A 20 -10.64 3.02 28.56
N GLY A 21 -10.36 3.45 29.80
CA GLY A 21 -9.15 4.22 30.12
C GLY A 21 -7.86 3.45 29.84
N VAL A 22 -7.80 2.16 30.19
CA VAL A 22 -6.67 1.27 29.91
C VAL A 22 -6.50 1.04 28.40
N LEU A 23 -7.59 0.92 27.66
CA LEU A 23 -7.54 0.81 26.21
C LEU A 23 -7.01 2.08 25.56
N ALA A 24 -7.50 3.26 25.97
CA ALA A 24 -7.06 4.55 25.45
C ALA A 24 -5.57 4.81 25.72
N THR A 25 -5.11 4.62 26.95
CA THR A 25 -3.69 4.78 27.31
C THR A 25 -2.80 3.80 26.54
N SER A 26 -3.23 2.56 26.35
CA SER A 26 -2.50 1.59 25.55
C SER A 26 -2.38 1.97 24.08
N LEU A 27 -3.42 2.57 23.48
CA LEU A 27 -3.36 3.05 22.09
C LEU A 27 -2.41 4.23 21.97
N MET A 28 -2.42 5.15 22.94
CA MET A 28 -1.49 6.28 22.98
C MET A 28 -0.03 5.82 23.07
N VAL A 29 0.28 4.88 23.98
CA VAL A 29 1.64 4.32 24.12
C VAL A 29 2.09 3.67 22.81
N ARG A 30 1.22 2.90 22.15
CA ARG A 30 1.52 2.31 20.84
C ARG A 30 1.79 3.36 19.77
N PHE A 31 0.98 4.43 19.73
CA PHE A 31 1.20 5.53 18.80
C PHE A 31 2.59 6.14 18.97
N PHE A 32 3.00 6.43 20.20
CA PHE A 32 4.34 6.96 20.47
C PHE A 32 5.46 5.99 20.06
N ILE A 33 5.34 4.70 20.41
CA ILE A 33 6.35 3.70 20.06
C ILE A 33 6.46 3.55 18.53
N CYS A 34 5.34 3.43 17.83
CA CYS A 34 5.32 3.32 16.36
C CYS A 34 5.88 4.57 15.70
N PHE A 35 5.55 5.76 16.23
CA PHE A 35 6.05 7.02 15.71
C PHE A 35 7.58 7.14 15.80
N ILE A 36 8.18 6.64 16.88
CA ILE A 36 9.64 6.68 17.06
C ILE A 36 10.34 5.56 16.28
N SER A 37 9.79 4.34 16.30
CA SER A 37 10.47 3.15 15.75
C SER A 37 10.35 2.99 14.24
N LEU A 38 9.21 3.34 13.63
CA LEU A 38 8.98 3.12 12.20
C LEU A 38 9.91 3.95 11.29
N PRO A 39 10.22 5.22 11.58
CA PRO A 39 11.20 5.98 10.79
C PRO A 39 12.60 5.39 10.84
N TYR A 40 12.95 4.73 11.95
CA TYR A 40 14.24 4.06 12.11
C TYR A 40 14.32 2.76 11.31
N LEU A 41 13.23 1.98 11.27
CA LEU A 41 13.17 0.69 10.58
C LEU A 41 13.00 0.80 9.06
N TYR A 42 12.14 1.71 8.57
CA TYR A 42 11.78 1.81 7.14
C TYR A 42 12.42 3.03 6.45
N GLY A 43 13.20 3.82 7.17
CA GLY A 43 13.75 5.09 6.70
C GLY A 43 12.67 6.17 6.53
N ARG A 44 13.06 7.34 6.01
CA ARG A 44 12.23 8.57 5.91
C ARG A 44 11.04 8.49 4.93
N LYS A 45 10.64 7.29 4.50
CA LYS A 45 9.56 7.05 3.52
C LYS A 45 8.27 6.55 4.16
N THR A 46 8.17 6.49 5.48
CA THR A 46 6.95 6.04 6.17
C THR A 46 5.80 7.01 5.90
N GLN A 47 4.70 6.51 5.36
CA GLN A 47 3.48 7.30 5.22
C GLN A 47 2.71 7.29 6.54
N TRP A 48 2.13 8.43 6.94
CA TRP A 48 1.30 8.54 8.15
C TRP A 48 0.14 7.53 8.19
N ALA A 49 -0.35 7.16 7.01
CA ALA A 49 -1.36 6.13 6.82
C ALA A 49 -0.90 4.75 7.34
N GLU A 50 0.35 4.37 7.05
CA GLU A 50 0.93 3.10 7.49
C GLU A 50 1.14 3.07 9.01
N VAL A 51 1.58 4.19 9.59
CA VAL A 51 1.73 4.34 11.05
C VAL A 51 0.37 4.17 11.73
N ALA A 52 -0.66 4.86 11.24
CA ALA A 52 -2.00 4.78 11.83
C ALA A 52 -2.61 3.38 11.72
N LEU A 53 -2.35 2.67 10.61
CA LEU A 53 -2.78 1.28 10.43
C LEU A 53 -2.09 0.33 11.42
N VAL A 54 -0.79 0.49 11.64
CA VAL A 54 -0.03 -0.34 12.60
C VAL A 54 -0.46 -0.06 14.04
N VAL A 55 -0.95 1.14 14.35
CA VAL A 55 -1.46 1.48 15.69
C VAL A 55 -2.84 0.87 15.95
N ILE A 56 -3.75 0.92 14.96
CA ILE A 56 -5.15 0.48 15.09
C ILE A 56 -5.30 -1.03 14.83
N GLY A 57 -4.49 -1.59 13.93
CA GLY A 57 -4.59 -2.98 13.46
C GLY A 57 -4.30 -4.10 14.46
N PRO A 58 -3.50 -3.93 15.54
CA PRO A 58 -3.27 -5.01 16.50
C PRO A 58 -4.40 -5.14 17.53
N PHE A 59 -5.18 -6.22 17.44
CA PHE A 59 -6.16 -6.58 18.47
C PHE A 59 -5.50 -7.28 19.66
N ARG A 60 -6.12 -7.22 20.85
CA ARG A 60 -5.68 -8.02 22.00
C ARG A 60 -6.32 -9.40 21.93
N GLY A 61 -5.49 -10.44 21.80
CA GLY A 61 -5.94 -11.80 21.50
C GLY A 61 -6.32 -12.65 22.72
N ALA A 62 -6.58 -13.93 22.47
CA ALA A 62 -7.01 -14.90 23.49
C ALA A 62 -6.00 -15.09 24.63
N CYS A 63 -4.69 -14.90 24.37
CA CYS A 63 -3.65 -15.08 25.38
C CYS A 63 -3.80 -14.14 26.58
N THR A 64 -4.23 -12.88 26.37
CA THR A 64 -4.44 -11.93 27.49
C THR A 64 -5.64 -12.32 28.33
N LEU A 65 -6.66 -12.91 27.71
CA LEU A 65 -7.86 -13.39 28.41
C LEU A 65 -7.55 -14.65 29.22
N LEU A 66 -6.77 -15.58 28.68
CA LEU A 66 -6.31 -16.78 29.38
C LEU A 66 -5.47 -16.43 30.62
N LEU A 67 -4.59 -15.42 30.51
CA LEU A 67 -3.77 -14.97 31.63
C LEU A 67 -4.65 -14.32 32.73
N ALA A 68 -5.62 -13.50 32.34
CA ALA A 68 -6.57 -12.90 33.29
C ALA A 68 -7.45 -13.96 33.97
N LEU A 69 -7.85 -15.00 33.25
CA LEU A 69 -8.60 -16.12 33.80
C LEU A 69 -7.78 -16.92 34.80
N ARG A 70 -6.50 -17.20 34.49
CA ARG A 70 -5.58 -17.82 35.45
C ARG A 70 -5.43 -17.00 36.73
N PHE A 71 -5.29 -15.68 36.60
CA PHE A 71 -5.19 -14.78 37.75
C PHE A 71 -6.47 -14.74 38.59
N SER A 72 -7.64 -14.79 37.96
CA SER A 72 -8.92 -14.85 38.68
C SER A 72 -9.17 -16.17 39.42
N MET A 73 -8.47 -17.25 39.07
CA MET A 73 -8.60 -18.54 39.77
C MET A 73 -7.86 -18.57 41.12
N GLU A 74 -7.05 -17.55 41.42
CA GLU A 74 -6.25 -17.46 42.65
C GLU A 74 -7.05 -16.87 43.84
N ASP A 75 -8.39 -16.81 43.71
CA ASP A 75 -9.39 -16.47 44.73
C ASP A 75 -9.15 -15.14 45.49
N THR A 76 -8.65 -14.14 44.76
CA THR A 76 -8.57 -12.75 45.23
C THR A 76 -9.73 -11.95 44.67
N ASP A 77 -10.37 -11.11 45.50
CA ASP A 77 -11.45 -10.21 45.07
C ASP A 77 -11.00 -9.29 43.90
N GLU A 78 -9.73 -8.91 43.90
CA GLU A 78 -9.09 -8.12 42.84
C GLU A 78 -8.96 -8.89 41.51
N GLY A 79 -8.82 -10.21 41.56
CA GLY A 79 -8.71 -11.06 40.38
C GLY A 79 -9.94 -11.00 39.49
N TYR A 80 -11.12 -10.90 40.10
CA TYR A 80 -12.38 -10.74 39.39
C TYR A 80 -12.47 -9.38 38.67
N ILE A 81 -12.05 -8.30 39.34
CA ILE A 81 -12.05 -6.94 38.78
C ILE A 81 -11.14 -6.87 37.55
N VAL A 82 -9.93 -7.41 37.66
CA VAL A 82 -8.96 -7.47 36.55
C VAL A 82 -9.53 -8.24 35.37
N LEU A 83 -10.20 -9.36 35.62
CA LEU A 83 -10.80 -10.18 34.57
C LEU A 83 -11.94 -9.47 33.84
N VAL A 84 -12.83 -8.74 34.54
CA VAL A 84 -13.86 -7.91 33.91
C VAL A 84 -13.23 -6.80 33.06
N VAL A 85 -12.21 -6.11 33.58
CA VAL A 85 -11.50 -5.04 32.85
C VAL A 85 -10.83 -5.59 31.58
N VAL A 86 -10.11 -6.71 31.68
CA VAL A 86 -9.43 -7.34 30.53
C VAL A 86 -10.45 -7.82 29.49
N PHE A 87 -11.57 -8.38 29.92
CA PHE A 87 -12.65 -8.79 29.03
C PHE A 87 -13.20 -7.61 28.22
N VAL A 88 -13.50 -6.48 28.88
CA VAL A 88 -13.97 -5.25 28.22
C VAL A 88 -12.93 -4.74 27.21
N VAL A 89 -11.64 -4.73 27.58
CA VAL A 89 -10.56 -4.30 26.69
C VAL A 89 -10.44 -5.20 25.46
N VAL A 90 -10.50 -6.52 25.63
CA VAL A 90 -10.43 -7.49 24.53
C VAL A 90 -11.61 -7.29 23.58
N MET A 91 -12.84 -7.24 24.10
CA MET A 91 -14.04 -7.06 23.30
C MET A 91 -14.06 -5.72 22.56
N CYS A 92 -13.71 -4.61 23.23
CA CYS A 92 -13.61 -3.30 22.58
C CYS A 92 -12.51 -3.28 21.51
N SER A 93 -11.36 -3.92 21.76
CA SER A 93 -10.27 -3.98 20.78
C SER A 93 -10.65 -4.79 19.54
N LEU A 94 -11.41 -5.87 19.72
CA LEU A 94 -11.92 -6.69 18.63
C LEU A 94 -12.96 -5.93 17.81
N PHE A 95 -13.88 -5.23 18.48
CA PHE A 95 -14.89 -4.40 17.83
C PHE A 95 -14.27 -3.28 16.99
N LEU A 96 -13.32 -2.52 17.58
CA LEU A 96 -12.58 -1.48 16.86
C LEU A 96 -11.81 -2.07 15.67
N ASN A 97 -11.23 -3.25 15.81
CA ASN A 97 -10.51 -3.89 14.71
C ASN A 97 -11.47 -4.25 13.56
N VAL A 98 -12.53 -4.99 13.83
CA VAL A 98 -13.45 -5.47 12.78
C VAL A 98 -14.17 -4.31 12.08
N VAL A 99 -14.65 -3.33 12.84
CA VAL A 99 -15.44 -2.22 12.28
C VAL A 99 -14.55 -1.11 11.72
N CYS A 100 -13.54 -0.68 12.47
CA CYS A 100 -12.73 0.46 12.05
C CYS A 100 -11.69 0.07 11.01
N LEU A 101 -11.14 -1.16 10.99
CA LEU A 101 -10.06 -1.50 10.06
C LEU A 101 -10.53 -1.46 8.60
N ASP A 102 -11.70 -2.04 8.27
CA ASP A 102 -12.22 -2.00 6.90
C ASP A 102 -12.52 -0.55 6.45
N TRP A 103 -13.11 0.25 7.34
CA TRP A 103 -13.34 1.67 7.09
C TRP A 103 -12.02 2.44 6.87
N PHE A 104 -11.02 2.18 7.72
CA PHE A 104 -9.73 2.86 7.69
C PHE A 104 -8.90 2.47 6.47
N LEU A 105 -8.93 1.19 6.09
CA LEU A 105 -8.29 0.67 4.87
C LEU A 105 -8.86 1.32 3.61
N LYS A 106 -10.19 1.47 3.53
CA LYS A 106 -10.86 2.15 2.43
C LYS A 106 -10.51 3.64 2.37
N ARG A 107 -10.47 4.31 3.52
CA ARG A 107 -10.19 5.75 3.63
C ARG A 107 -8.74 6.11 3.34
N LEU A 108 -7.79 5.31 3.83
CA LEU A 108 -6.37 5.59 3.70
C LEU A 108 -5.81 5.24 2.31
N ASN A 109 -6.57 4.50 1.50
CA ASN A 109 -6.19 4.17 0.14
C ASN A 109 -4.75 3.63 0.03
N ILE A 110 -4.29 2.87 1.04
CA ILE A 110 -2.93 2.27 1.07
C ILE A 110 -2.77 1.26 -0.08
N PHE A 111 -3.89 0.72 -0.57
CA PHE A 111 -3.93 -0.10 -1.78
C PHE A 111 -4.06 0.70 -3.08
N SER A 112 -3.92 2.03 -3.04
CA SER A 112 -3.76 2.81 -4.28
C SER A 112 -2.41 2.49 -4.87
N LEU A 113 -2.45 1.89 -6.06
CA LEU A 113 -1.28 1.82 -6.92
C LEU A 113 -0.82 3.26 -7.18
N SER A 114 0.43 3.55 -6.83
CA SER A 114 1.00 4.86 -7.12
C SER A 114 1.07 5.07 -8.63
N LYS A 115 0.90 6.32 -9.09
CA LYS A 115 1.05 6.68 -10.52
C LYS A 115 2.31 6.06 -11.17
N PRO A 116 3.51 6.10 -10.56
CA PRO A 116 4.70 5.48 -11.15
C PRO A 116 4.61 3.96 -11.23
N GLN A 117 3.93 3.28 -10.30
CA GLN A 117 3.74 1.82 -10.39
C GLN A 117 2.83 1.44 -11.56
N ILE A 118 1.77 2.22 -11.81
CA ILE A 118 0.86 2.01 -12.95
C ILE A 118 1.61 2.28 -14.27
N SER A 119 2.36 3.38 -14.34
CA SER A 119 3.16 3.71 -15.52
C SER A 119 4.22 2.65 -15.81
N ASN A 120 4.97 2.20 -14.78
CA ASN A 120 5.95 1.13 -14.94
C ASN A 120 5.32 -0.18 -15.42
N MET A 121 4.14 -0.53 -14.91
CA MET A 121 3.43 -1.72 -15.40
C MET A 121 2.90 -1.56 -16.82
N THR A 122 2.47 -0.36 -17.20
CA THR A 122 2.06 -0.08 -18.59
C THR A 122 3.22 -0.33 -19.54
N THR A 123 4.40 0.25 -19.24
CA THR A 123 5.62 0.06 -20.03
C THR A 123 6.03 -1.42 -20.09
N ALA A 124 5.95 -2.15 -18.98
CA ALA A 124 6.28 -3.57 -18.94
C ALA A 124 5.33 -4.42 -19.81
N VAL A 125 4.01 -4.15 -19.73
CA VAL A 125 2.99 -4.84 -20.53
C VAL A 125 3.16 -4.53 -22.02
N GLU A 126 3.47 -3.28 -22.38
CA GLU A 126 3.78 -2.89 -23.76
C GLU A 126 5.02 -3.62 -24.29
N GLN A 127 6.08 -3.71 -23.49
CA GLN A 127 7.30 -4.42 -23.88
C GLN A 127 7.05 -5.92 -24.09
N ILE A 128 6.28 -6.56 -23.23
CA ILE A 128 5.88 -7.96 -23.37
C ILE A 128 5.07 -8.16 -24.65
N ASN A 129 4.06 -7.31 -24.89
CA ASN A 129 3.22 -7.41 -26.08
C ASN A 129 4.00 -7.13 -27.38
N LYS A 130 5.01 -6.26 -27.34
CA LYS A 130 5.92 -6.01 -28.46
C LYS A 130 6.81 -7.23 -28.74
N CYS A 131 7.42 -7.80 -27.70
CA CYS A 131 8.23 -9.02 -27.83
C CYS A 131 7.41 -10.17 -28.40
N ARG A 132 6.18 -10.35 -27.90
CA ARG A 132 5.21 -11.30 -28.41
C ARG A 132 4.90 -11.08 -29.89
N GLY A 133 4.66 -9.83 -30.32
CA GLY A 133 4.39 -9.51 -31.72
C GLY A 133 5.55 -9.93 -32.64
N ASN A 134 6.78 -9.67 -32.20
CA ASN A 134 7.98 -10.09 -32.93
C ASN A 134 8.11 -11.62 -32.98
N MET A 135 7.81 -12.31 -31.89
CA MET A 135 7.87 -13.78 -31.83
C MET A 135 6.79 -14.43 -32.72
N ILE A 136 5.56 -13.91 -32.69
CA ILE A 136 4.48 -14.34 -33.60
C ILE A 136 4.89 -14.12 -35.06
N PHE A 137 5.55 -12.99 -35.36
CA PHE A 137 6.05 -12.72 -36.71
C PHE A 137 7.14 -13.71 -37.13
N ALA A 138 8.08 -14.04 -36.24
CA ALA A 138 9.12 -15.03 -36.51
C ALA A 138 8.54 -16.44 -36.74
N GLU A 139 7.60 -16.87 -35.90
CA GLU A 139 6.96 -18.19 -35.98
C GLU A 139 6.06 -18.34 -37.22
N LYS A 140 5.47 -17.24 -37.71
CA LYS A 140 4.74 -17.23 -38.99
C LYS A 140 5.61 -17.58 -40.20
N LEU A 141 6.92 -17.35 -40.11
CA LEU A 141 7.87 -17.66 -41.17
C LEU A 141 8.32 -19.13 -41.13
N ASP A 142 8.07 -19.84 -40.02
CA ASP A 142 8.36 -21.26 -39.91
C ASP A 142 7.33 -22.08 -40.68
N ARG A 143 7.82 -22.90 -41.63
CA ARG A 143 7.00 -23.76 -42.50
C ARG A 143 6.13 -24.75 -41.71
N ILE A 144 6.55 -25.16 -40.51
CA ILE A 144 5.81 -26.14 -39.70
C ILE A 144 4.54 -25.53 -39.09
N VAL A 145 4.61 -24.26 -38.71
CA VAL A 145 3.55 -23.56 -37.96
C VAL A 145 2.82 -22.51 -38.82
N ALA A 146 3.28 -22.26 -40.05
CA ALA A 146 2.75 -21.25 -40.96
C ALA A 146 1.22 -21.34 -41.17
N ASP A 147 0.66 -22.55 -41.21
CA ASP A 147 -0.76 -22.81 -41.45
C ASP A 147 -1.63 -22.75 -40.18
N ALA A 148 -1.04 -22.41 -39.03
CA ALA A 148 -1.78 -22.23 -37.79
C ALA A 148 -2.74 -21.03 -37.88
N ASN A 149 -3.82 -21.09 -37.10
CA ASN A 149 -4.74 -19.97 -36.97
C ASN A 149 -4.13 -18.85 -36.10
N TRP A 150 -3.30 -18.01 -36.73
CA TRP A 150 -2.60 -16.91 -36.08
C TRP A 150 -3.51 -15.84 -35.48
N SER A 151 -4.77 -15.73 -35.95
CA SER A 151 -5.75 -14.82 -35.35
C SER A 151 -6.13 -15.26 -33.94
N VAL A 152 -6.31 -16.58 -33.74
CA VAL A 152 -6.60 -17.18 -32.44
C VAL A 152 -5.37 -17.11 -31.54
N VAL A 153 -4.19 -17.42 -32.06
CA VAL A 153 -2.92 -17.30 -31.30
C VAL A 153 -2.72 -15.86 -30.82
N ALA A 154 -2.94 -14.87 -31.67
CA ALA A 154 -2.82 -13.46 -31.29
C ALA A 154 -3.87 -13.01 -30.26
N ALA A 155 -5.08 -13.58 -30.28
CA ALA A 155 -6.10 -13.29 -29.27
C ALA A 155 -5.75 -13.92 -27.91
N VAL A 156 -5.43 -15.22 -27.90
CA VAL A 156 -5.20 -16.02 -26.69
C VAL A 156 -3.91 -15.63 -25.97
N THR A 157 -2.85 -15.27 -26.72
CA THR A 157 -1.55 -14.90 -26.13
C THR A 157 -1.48 -13.43 -25.72
N SER A 158 -2.55 -12.65 -25.91
CA SER A 158 -2.52 -11.22 -25.58
C SER A 158 -2.49 -10.99 -24.08
N PHE A 159 -1.52 -10.21 -23.60
CA PHE A 159 -1.41 -9.92 -22.19
C PHE A 159 -2.17 -8.63 -21.87
N SER A 160 -3.28 -8.75 -21.15
CA SER A 160 -4.06 -7.60 -20.69
C SER A 160 -3.41 -6.96 -19.46
N HIS A 161 -3.52 -5.63 -19.34
CA HIS A 161 -3.00 -4.93 -18.19
C HIS A 161 -3.66 -5.42 -16.87
N PRO A 162 -2.90 -5.82 -15.84
CA PRO A 162 -3.45 -6.42 -14.61
C PRO A 162 -4.33 -5.46 -13.81
N TYR A 163 -4.14 -4.15 -14.01
CA TYR A 163 -4.91 -3.10 -13.35
C TYR A 163 -5.97 -2.46 -14.25
N LYS A 164 -6.38 -3.12 -15.35
CA LYS A 164 -7.31 -2.56 -16.35
C LYS A 164 -8.62 -2.05 -15.75
N ASP A 165 -9.20 -2.78 -14.79
CA ASP A 165 -10.47 -2.39 -14.16
C ASP A 165 -10.31 -1.19 -13.22
N ARG A 166 -9.16 -1.11 -12.52
CA ARG A 166 -8.84 0.01 -11.62
C ARG A 166 -8.46 1.28 -12.38
N ILE A 167 -7.83 1.15 -13.56
CA ILE A 167 -7.52 2.29 -14.43
C ILE A 167 -8.80 2.87 -15.03
N LYS A 168 -9.77 2.03 -15.39
CA LYS A 168 -11.06 2.47 -15.92
C LYS A 168 -11.95 3.16 -14.87
N SER A 169 -11.89 2.70 -13.62
CA SER A 169 -12.75 3.21 -12.54
C SER A 169 -12.18 4.42 -11.81
N SER A 170 -10.94 4.80 -12.08
CA SER A 170 -10.29 5.95 -11.44
C SER A 170 -9.99 7.02 -12.49
N GLN A 171 -9.93 8.29 -12.07
CA GLN A 171 -9.46 9.43 -12.88
C GLN A 171 -8.04 9.23 -13.47
N PHE A 172 -7.39 8.09 -13.22
CA PHE A 172 -6.15 7.67 -13.86
C PHE A 172 -6.31 7.27 -15.33
N GLY A 173 -7.50 6.85 -15.77
CA GLY A 173 -7.77 6.58 -17.18
C GLY A 173 -7.59 7.83 -18.06
N GLU A 174 -7.86 9.00 -17.50
CA GLU A 174 -7.54 10.30 -18.12
C GLU A 174 -6.06 10.64 -17.95
N ALA A 175 -5.42 10.33 -16.82
CA ALA A 175 -4.01 10.66 -16.59
C ALA A 175 -2.99 9.85 -17.44
N LEU A 176 -3.39 8.73 -18.05
CA LEU A 176 -2.52 7.97 -18.96
C LEU A 176 -2.60 8.47 -20.42
N LYS A 177 -3.65 9.22 -20.74
CA LYS A 177 -3.63 10.11 -21.90
C LYS A 177 -3.07 11.41 -21.37
N GLU A 178 -1.77 11.64 -21.52
CA GLU A 178 -1.27 13.01 -21.40
C GLU A 178 -2.10 13.88 -22.35
N ASP A 179 -3.09 14.59 -21.80
CA ASP A 179 -3.75 15.68 -22.48
C ASP A 179 -2.66 16.72 -22.70
N VAL A 180 -1.99 16.59 -23.84
CA VAL A 180 -1.18 17.63 -24.43
C VAL A 180 -2.11 18.83 -24.52
N LYS A 181 -2.02 19.74 -23.53
CA LYS A 181 -2.79 20.99 -23.54
C LYS A 181 -2.44 21.66 -24.86
N THR A 182 -3.39 21.78 -25.78
CA THR A 182 -3.17 22.48 -27.05
C THR A 182 -3.69 23.90 -26.91
N VAL A 183 -2.87 24.87 -27.26
CA VAL A 183 -3.24 26.28 -27.32
C VAL A 183 -3.28 26.68 -28.79
N GLU A 184 -4.41 27.27 -29.18
CA GLU A 184 -4.56 27.88 -30.50
C GLU A 184 -3.79 29.21 -30.53
N CYS A 185 -2.94 29.38 -31.54
CA CYS A 185 -2.21 30.63 -31.73
C CYS A 185 -3.16 31.74 -32.20
N PRO A 186 -3.33 32.84 -31.43
CA PRO A 186 -4.28 33.91 -31.79
C PRO A 186 -3.89 34.70 -33.05
N ARG A 187 -2.69 34.47 -33.61
CA ARG A 187 -2.16 35.19 -34.78
C ARG A 187 -2.28 34.41 -36.09
N CYS A 188 -2.32 33.07 -36.04
CA CYS A 188 -2.35 32.23 -37.24
C CYS A 188 -3.33 31.05 -37.16
N GLY A 189 -4.06 30.87 -36.06
CA GLY A 189 -5.00 29.76 -35.87
C GLY A 189 -4.34 28.37 -35.81
N ALA A 190 -3.01 28.31 -35.78
CA ALA A 190 -2.28 27.05 -35.69
C ALA A 190 -2.38 26.50 -34.25
N TRP A 191 -2.72 25.22 -34.15
CA TRP A 191 -2.73 24.50 -32.88
C TRP A 191 -1.29 24.16 -32.48
N SER A 192 -0.89 24.61 -31.29
CA SER A 192 0.44 24.38 -30.74
C SER A 192 0.34 23.74 -29.36
N ILE A 193 1.37 22.99 -28.96
CA ILE A 193 1.45 22.42 -27.62
C ILE A 193 1.66 23.55 -26.63
N ALA A 194 0.81 23.63 -25.60
CA ALA A 194 0.90 24.64 -24.56
C ALA A 194 2.28 24.55 -23.89
N PRO A 195 2.94 25.70 -23.65
CA PRO A 195 4.15 25.69 -22.85
C PRO A 195 3.85 25.16 -21.44
N PRO A 196 4.71 24.30 -20.88
CA PRO A 196 4.51 23.75 -19.55
C PRO A 196 4.50 24.87 -18.50
N THR A 197 3.64 24.72 -17.50
CA THR A 197 3.56 25.64 -16.37
C THR A 197 4.83 25.56 -15.52
N ARG A 198 5.14 26.61 -14.74
CA ARG A 198 6.30 26.63 -13.84
C ARG A 198 6.33 25.43 -12.87
N LYS A 199 5.17 24.98 -12.39
CA LYS A 199 5.06 23.81 -11.52
C LYS A 199 5.38 22.51 -12.25
N GLU A 200 4.87 22.35 -13.47
CA GLU A 200 5.18 21.18 -14.33
C GLU A 200 6.67 21.15 -14.69
N LEU A 201 7.29 22.30 -14.97
CA LEU A 201 8.75 22.40 -15.20
C LEU A 201 9.58 21.98 -13.98
N ASP A 202 9.17 22.35 -12.77
CA ASP A 202 9.84 21.92 -11.53
C ASP A 202 9.69 20.41 -11.28
N GLU A 203 8.57 19.82 -11.67
CA GLU A 203 8.35 18.37 -11.58
C GLU A 203 9.18 17.61 -12.61
N ILE A 204 9.18 18.06 -13.87
CA ILE A 204 9.98 17.50 -14.97
C ILE A 204 11.48 17.56 -14.63
N THR A 205 11.96 18.67 -14.07
CA THR A 205 13.37 18.81 -13.69
C THR A 205 13.75 17.89 -12.52
N LYS A 206 12.88 17.72 -11.51
CA LYS A 206 13.10 16.76 -10.43
C LYS A 206 13.15 15.32 -10.94
N GLU A 207 12.22 14.94 -11.80
CA GLU A 207 12.20 13.61 -12.41
C GLU A 207 13.44 13.38 -13.28
N THR A 208 13.82 14.36 -14.09
CA THR A 208 15.01 14.28 -14.95
C THR A 208 16.27 14.09 -14.11
N LYS A 209 16.43 14.83 -13.01
CA LYS A 209 17.54 14.64 -12.07
C LYS A 209 17.58 13.22 -11.51
N LEU A 210 16.43 12.65 -11.14
CA LEU A 210 16.35 11.26 -10.66
C LEU A 210 16.74 10.25 -11.75
N ARG A 211 16.28 10.45 -13.00
CA ARG A 211 16.64 9.59 -14.14
C ARG A 211 18.13 9.66 -14.45
N VAL A 212 18.73 10.86 -14.42
CA VAL A 212 20.18 11.05 -14.59
C VAL A 212 20.96 10.34 -13.49
N MET A 213 20.59 10.49 -12.22
CA MET A 213 21.26 9.80 -11.12
C MET A 213 21.17 8.27 -11.25
N LYS A 214 20.02 7.73 -11.67
CA LYS A 214 19.89 6.29 -11.94
C LYS A 214 20.76 5.83 -13.10
N ALA A 215 20.84 6.62 -14.17
CA ALA A 215 21.70 6.32 -15.31
C ALA A 215 23.19 6.32 -14.91
N GLN A 216 23.60 7.29 -14.08
CA GLN A 216 24.95 7.33 -13.50
C GLN A 216 25.22 6.10 -12.65
N GLN A 217 24.30 5.72 -11.76
CA GLN A 217 24.43 4.52 -10.94
C GLN A 217 24.65 3.25 -11.79
N VAL A 218 23.86 3.08 -12.86
CA VAL A 218 24.02 1.95 -13.79
C VAL A 218 25.37 2.01 -14.52
N SER A 219 25.81 3.20 -14.92
CA SER A 219 27.13 3.39 -15.55
C SER A 219 28.26 2.99 -14.60
N TYR A 220 28.20 3.41 -13.33
CA TYR A 220 29.19 3.05 -12.32
C TYR A 220 29.20 1.55 -12.03
N LEU A 221 28.02 0.92 -11.95
CA LEU A 221 27.93 -0.53 -11.78
C LEU A 221 28.59 -1.28 -12.95
N LYS A 222 28.32 -0.87 -14.20
CA LYS A 222 28.95 -1.47 -15.38
C LYS A 222 30.46 -1.28 -15.41
N GLN A 223 30.95 -0.10 -15.04
CA GLN A 223 32.39 0.18 -14.98
C GLN A 223 33.08 -0.63 -13.86
N ARG A 224 32.40 -0.84 -12.72
CA ARG A 224 32.87 -1.72 -11.66
C ARG A 224 32.92 -3.18 -12.11
N GLU A 225 31.89 -3.67 -12.77
CA GLU A 225 31.85 -5.03 -13.35
C GLU A 225 32.94 -5.23 -14.43
N ALA A 226 33.22 -4.19 -15.20
CA ALA A 226 34.30 -4.18 -16.19
C ALA A 226 35.71 -3.96 -15.59
N GLY A 227 35.84 -3.86 -14.26
CA GLY A 227 37.11 -3.68 -13.56
C GLY A 227 37.80 -2.33 -13.78
N THR A 228 37.08 -1.33 -14.32
CA THR A 228 37.60 0.02 -14.58
C THR A 228 37.49 0.96 -13.38
N LEU A 229 36.71 0.56 -12.36
CA LEU A 229 36.57 1.25 -11.08
C LEU A 229 37.03 0.33 -9.94
N THR A 230 38.01 0.77 -9.16
CA THR A 230 38.44 0.09 -7.94
C THR A 230 37.39 0.22 -6.85
N GLU A 231 37.32 -0.75 -5.92
CA GLU A 231 36.39 -0.76 -4.79
C GLU A 231 36.46 0.51 -3.92
N ASN A 232 37.60 1.21 -4.00
CA ASN A 232 37.85 2.52 -3.39
C ASN A 232 37.70 3.64 -4.44
N GLY A 233 36.48 3.89 -4.89
CA GLY A 233 36.09 5.12 -5.60
C GLY A 233 35.28 6.01 -4.68
#